data_AF-A0A553NJG6-F1
#
_entry.id   AF-A0A553NJG6-F1
#
_cell.length_a   1.000
_cell.length_b   1.000
_cell.length_c   1.000
_cell.angle_alpha   90.00
_cell.angle_beta   90.00
_cell.angle_gamma   90.00
#
_symmetry.space_group_name_H-M   'P 1'
#
loop_
_entity.id
_entity.type
_entity.pdbx_description
1 polymer ?
#
loop_
_entity_poly.entity_id
_entity_poly.type
_entity_poly.pdbx_seq_one_letter_code
_entity_poly.pdbx_strand_id
1 'polypeptide(L)'
;MSGSSTHSQSGQQDSMDCLRATEKCNQDQKCSHRFRVMRQCLAGKDRNTMLANRDCQLALEVLQEMDLFDCRCKRGMKKEMQCLQSYWSINIGLTEGLEQGRLQ
;
A
#
# COMPACT_ATOMS: atom_id res chain seq x y z
N MET A 1 -9.65 -27.36 25.69
CA MET A 1 -10.00 -25.99 25.26
C MET A 1 -8.94 -25.54 24.27
N SER A 2 -9.21 -25.62 22.97
CA SER A 2 -8.29 -25.14 21.93
C SER A 2 -9.13 -24.46 20.86
N GLY A 3 -9.35 -23.16 21.05
CA GLY A 3 -10.14 -22.33 20.13
C GLY A 3 -9.36 -22.12 18.84
N SER A 4 -9.84 -22.72 17.75
CA SER A 4 -9.34 -22.45 16.41
C SER A 4 -10.09 -21.23 15.88
N SER A 5 -9.37 -20.13 15.68
CA SER A 5 -9.91 -18.91 15.07
C SER A 5 -10.27 -19.17 13.61
N THR A 6 -11.53 -19.53 13.37
CA THR A 6 -12.13 -19.53 12.03
C THR A 6 -12.21 -18.08 11.56
N HIS A 7 -11.25 -17.64 10.75
CA HIS A 7 -11.43 -16.45 9.94
C HIS A 7 -12.50 -16.77 8.89
N SER A 8 -13.73 -16.34 9.18
CA SER A 8 -14.84 -16.34 8.22
C SER A 8 -14.49 -15.42 7.06
N GLN A 9 -13.90 -15.98 6.01
CA GLN A 9 -13.73 -15.29 4.72
C GLN A 9 -14.89 -15.75 3.85
N SER A 10 -16.00 -15.03 3.95
CA SER A 10 -17.17 -15.19 3.08
C SER A 10 -16.76 -15.00 1.63
N GLY A 11 -17.00 -16.02 0.81
CA GLY A 11 -16.58 -16.09 -0.58
C GLY A 11 -17.14 -14.97 -1.45
N GLN A 12 -16.24 -14.18 -2.01
CA GLN A 12 -16.26 -13.68 -3.38
C GLN A 12 -14.82 -13.88 -3.88
N GLN A 13 -14.58 -14.21 -5.15
CA GLN A 13 -13.22 -14.21 -5.71
C GLN A 13 -12.55 -12.86 -5.37
N ASP A 14 -11.70 -12.88 -4.35
CA ASP A 14 -11.26 -11.67 -3.68
C ASP A 14 -10.03 -11.17 -4.39
N SER A 15 -10.26 -10.31 -5.38
CA SER A 15 -9.25 -9.33 -5.80
C SER A 15 -8.59 -8.78 -4.53
N MET A 16 -7.26 -8.86 -4.46
CA MET A 16 -6.48 -8.48 -3.28
C MET A 16 -6.78 -7.03 -2.91
N ASP A 17 -7.43 -6.82 -1.76
CA ASP A 17 -7.70 -5.47 -1.27
C ASP A 17 -6.41 -4.82 -0.74
N CYS A 18 -6.38 -3.49 -0.77
CA CYS A 18 -5.17 -2.74 -0.40
C CYS A 18 -4.80 -2.85 1.08
N LEU A 19 -5.73 -3.26 1.96
CA LEU A 19 -5.41 -3.49 3.38
C LEU A 19 -4.60 -4.78 3.52
N ARG A 20 -5.08 -5.87 2.94
CA ARG A 20 -4.38 -7.17 2.93
C ARG A 20 -3.08 -7.11 2.15
N ALA A 21 -3.06 -6.39 1.03
CA ALA A 21 -1.87 -6.21 0.22
C ALA A 21 -0.76 -5.49 1.02
N THR A 22 -1.12 -4.43 1.76
CA THR A 22 -0.20 -3.70 2.64
C THR A 22 0.32 -4.60 3.77
N GLU A 23 -0.55 -5.39 4.38
CA GLU A 23 -0.17 -6.33 5.44
C GLU A 23 0.83 -7.40 4.92
N LYS A 24 0.55 -7.98 3.75
CA LYS A 24 1.46 -8.93 3.09
C LYS A 24 2.81 -8.28 2.77
N CYS A 25 2.81 -7.06 2.23
CA CYS A 25 4.04 -6.33 1.95
C CYS A 25 4.86 -6.02 3.22
N ASN A 26 4.20 -5.74 4.34
CA ASN A 26 4.88 -5.50 5.62
C ASN A 26 5.54 -6.75 6.20
N GLN A 27 5.03 -7.94 5.87
CA GLN A 27 5.62 -9.22 6.26
C GLN A 27 6.80 -9.61 5.35
N ASP A 28 6.85 -9.12 4.11
CA ASP A 28 7.95 -9.35 3.18
C ASP A 28 9.04 -8.26 3.31
N GLN A 29 10.28 -8.68 3.63
CA GLN A 29 11.37 -7.74 3.86
C GLN A 29 11.72 -6.92 2.60
N LYS A 30 11.68 -7.54 1.41
CA LYS A 30 12.01 -6.88 0.14
C LYS A 30 10.94 -5.83 -0.20
N CYS A 31 9.67 -6.21 -0.11
CA CYS A 31 8.54 -5.33 -0.36
C CYS A 31 8.52 -4.16 0.63
N SER A 32 8.56 -4.45 1.94
CA SER A 32 8.53 -3.41 2.97
C SER A 32 9.70 -2.43 2.85
N HIS A 33 10.91 -2.89 2.51
CA HIS A 33 12.05 -2.02 2.28
C HIS A 33 11.83 -1.11 1.08
N ARG A 34 11.45 -1.65 -0.08
CA ARG A 34 11.19 -0.84 -1.29
C ARG A 34 10.04 0.13 -1.10
N PHE A 35 8.98 -0.29 -0.41
CA PHE A 35 7.84 0.55 -0.08
C PHE A 35 8.23 1.75 0.79
N ARG A 36 9.12 1.57 1.78
CA ARG A 36 9.66 2.68 2.59
C ARG A 36 10.48 3.66 1.75
N VAL A 37 11.38 3.13 0.89
CA VAL A 37 12.17 3.97 -0.03
C VAL A 37 11.26 4.79 -0.93
N MET A 38 10.28 4.15 -1.59
CA MET A 38 9.32 4.83 -2.45
C MET A 38 8.60 5.97 -1.71
N ARG A 39 8.08 5.72 -0.51
CA ARG A 39 7.41 6.77 0.30
C ARG A 39 8.33 7.94 0.62
N GLN A 40 9.59 7.66 0.97
CA GLN A 40 10.58 8.70 1.24
C GLN A 40 10.91 9.53 -0.02
N CYS A 41 10.88 8.90 -1.20
CA CYS A 41 11.12 9.58 -2.46
C CYS A 41 9.99 10.55 -2.87
N LEU A 42 8.78 10.30 -2.39
CA LEU A 42 7.58 11.08 -2.70
C LEU A 42 7.28 12.19 -1.67
N ALA A 43 8.00 12.19 -0.54
CA ALA A 43 7.86 13.22 0.49
C ALA A 43 8.27 14.60 -0.06
N GLY A 44 7.25 15.43 -0.37
CA GLY A 44 7.43 16.78 -0.91
C GLY A 44 7.98 16.84 -2.33
N LYS A 45 7.86 15.74 -3.10
CA LYS A 45 8.39 15.64 -4.47
C LYS A 45 7.34 15.05 -5.39
N ASP A 46 7.28 15.58 -6.61
CA ASP A 46 6.48 14.97 -7.67
C ASP A 46 7.17 13.71 -8.21
N ARG A 47 6.41 12.91 -8.96
CA ARG A 47 6.89 11.65 -9.53
C ARG A 47 8.09 11.83 -10.46
N ASN A 48 8.18 12.92 -11.24
CA ASN A 48 9.29 13.12 -12.16
C ASN A 48 10.59 13.41 -11.39
N THR A 49 10.50 14.23 -10.34
CA THR A 49 11.64 14.47 -9.42
C THR A 49 12.07 13.19 -8.70
N MET A 50 11.12 12.33 -8.34
CA MET A 50 11.43 11.02 -7.76
C MET A 50 12.20 10.11 -8.75
N LEU A 51 11.78 10.07 -10.01
CA LEU A 51 12.40 9.24 -11.05
C LEU A 51 13.82 9.69 -11.43
N ALA A 52 14.25 10.90 -11.05
CA ALA A 52 15.64 11.33 -11.17
C ALA A 52 16.58 10.63 -10.17
N ASN A 53 16.05 10.01 -9.11
CA ASN A 53 16.82 9.24 -8.15
C ASN A 53 16.75 7.74 -8.47
N ARG A 54 17.93 7.14 -8.68
CA ARG A 54 18.06 5.73 -9.07
C ARG A 54 17.49 4.76 -8.04
N ASP A 55 17.65 5.01 -6.74
CA ASP A 55 17.13 4.14 -5.69
C ASP A 55 15.60 4.17 -5.65
N CYS A 56 15.01 5.33 -5.96
CA CYS A 56 13.57 5.51 -6.05
C CYS A 56 13.00 4.80 -7.29
N GLN A 57 13.68 4.92 -8.43
CA GLN A 57 13.31 4.20 -9.64
C GLN A 57 13.32 2.69 -9.41
N LEU A 58 14.42 2.15 -8.86
CA LEU A 58 14.53 0.73 -8.53
C LEU A 58 13.48 0.27 -7.53
N ALA A 59 13.12 1.12 -6.56
CA ALA A 59 12.05 0.81 -5.63
C ALA A 59 10.69 0.71 -6.32
N LEU A 60 10.38 1.62 -7.24
CA LEU A 60 9.15 1.59 -8.01
C LEU A 60 9.06 0.36 -8.92
N GLU A 61 10.12 0.05 -9.66
CA GLU A 61 10.19 -1.12 -10.55
C GLU A 61 9.92 -2.41 -9.78
N VAL A 62 10.56 -2.58 -8.61
CA VAL A 62 10.33 -3.77 -7.77
C VAL A 62 8.91 -3.81 -7.23
N LEU A 63 8.33 -2.66 -6.84
CA LEU A 63 6.96 -2.63 -6.31
C LEU A 63 5.91 -2.94 -7.39
N GLN A 64 6.16 -2.58 -8.65
CA GLN A 64 5.29 -2.90 -9.78
C GLN A 64 5.18 -4.41 -10.05
N GLU A 65 6.20 -5.18 -9.69
CA GLU A 65 6.17 -6.65 -9.77
C GLU A 65 5.40 -7.31 -8.61
N MET A 66 5.02 -6.54 -7.59
CA MET A 66 4.37 -7.05 -6.38
C MET A 66 2.85 -6.91 -6.47
N ASP A 67 2.13 -7.88 -5.89
CA ASP A 67 0.66 -7.83 -5.75
C ASP A 67 0.14 -6.56 -5.03
N LEU A 68 1.02 -5.86 -4.30
CA LEU A 68 0.72 -4.60 -3.63
C LEU A 68 0.23 -3.53 -4.61
N PHE A 69 0.89 -3.39 -5.76
CA PHE A 69 0.67 -2.28 -6.67
C PHE A 69 -0.71 -2.35 -7.36
N ASP A 70 -1.16 -3.57 -7.67
CA ASP A 70 -2.44 -3.83 -8.35
C ASP A 70 -3.65 -3.98 -7.39
N CYS A 71 -3.47 -3.68 -6.10
CA CYS A 71 -4.54 -3.80 -5.12
C CYS A 71 -5.73 -2.88 -5.46
N ARG A 72 -6.95 -3.32 -5.12
CA ARG A 72 -8.17 -2.55 -5.40
C ARG A 72 -9.08 -2.45 -4.19
N CYS A 73 -9.71 -1.29 -4.02
CA CYS A 73 -10.78 -1.11 -3.05
C CYS A 73 -12.14 -1.28 -3.72
N LYS A 74 -13.02 -2.07 -3.09
CA LYS A 74 -14.40 -2.27 -3.51
C LYS A 74 -15.32 -1.30 -2.77
N ARG A 75 -16.23 -0.65 -3.49
CA ARG A 75 -17.24 0.24 -2.90
C ARG A 75 -18.16 -0.52 -1.94
N GLY A 76 -18.49 0.07 -0.80
CA GLY A 76 -19.37 -0.55 0.21
C GLY A 76 -18.68 -1.56 1.13
N MET A 77 -17.35 -1.66 1.12
CA MET A 77 -16.63 -2.50 2.08
C MET A 77 -16.62 -1.88 3.49
N LYS A 78 -16.66 -2.71 4.53
CA LYS A 78 -16.68 -2.25 5.94
C LYS A 78 -15.55 -1.29 6.32
N LYS A 79 -14.40 -1.39 5.63
CA LYS A 79 -13.20 -0.58 5.86
C LYS A 79 -12.83 0.26 4.63
N GLU A 80 -13.82 0.74 3.87
CA GLU A 80 -13.61 1.42 2.58
C GLU A 80 -12.64 2.59 2.68
N MET A 81 -12.84 3.45 3.69
CA MET A 81 -11.94 4.59 3.93
C MET A 81 -10.49 4.17 4.22
N GLN A 82 -10.28 3.11 5.01
CA GLN A 82 -8.93 2.61 5.33
C GLN A 82 -8.28 1.97 4.10
N CYS A 83 -9.06 1.26 3.29
CA CYS A 83 -8.58 0.69 2.04
C CYS A 83 -8.12 1.80 1.10
N LEU A 84 -8.93 2.86 0.93
CA LEU A 84 -8.57 3.99 0.08
C LEU A 84 -7.29 4.68 0.57
N GLN A 85 -7.14 4.93 1.87
CA GLN A 85 -5.89 5.47 2.43
C GLN A 85 -4.66 4.61 2.08
N SER A 86 -4.81 3.28 2.16
CA SER A 86 -3.75 2.33 1.78
C SER A 86 -3.49 2.39 0.28
N TYR A 87 -4.54 2.38 -0.54
CA TYR A 87 -4.46 2.49 -2.00
C TYR A 87 -3.69 3.75 -2.43
N TRP A 88 -4.03 4.92 -1.89
CA TRP A 88 -3.34 6.16 -2.25
C TRP A 88 -1.88 6.15 -1.82
N SER A 89 -1.56 5.56 -0.66
CA SER A 89 -0.18 5.39 -0.19
C SER A 89 0.67 4.48 -1.10
N ILE A 90 0.02 3.58 -1.85
CA ILE A 90 0.66 2.65 -2.79
C ILE A 90 0.73 3.26 -4.19
N ASN A 91 -0.39 3.82 -4.67
CA ASN A 91 -0.61 4.12 -6.08
C ASN A 91 -0.37 5.58 -6.48
N ILE A 92 -0.21 6.54 -5.55
CA ILE A 92 0.04 7.94 -5.93
C ILE A 92 1.04 8.63 -5.00
N GLY A 93 2.03 9.28 -5.63
CA GLY A 93 3.02 10.15 -5.00
C GLY A 93 2.71 11.65 -5.12
N LEU A 94 1.51 12.05 -4.73
CA LEU A 94 1.01 13.42 -4.90
C LEU A 94 -0.20 13.69 -4.01
N THR A 95 -0.05 13.49 -2.71
CA THR A 95 -1.00 14.06 -1.75
C THR A 95 -0.20 14.55 -0.56
N GLU A 96 0.14 15.83 -0.57
CA GLU A 96 0.70 16.61 0.53
C GLU A 96 -0.22 16.65 1.78
N GLY A 97 -0.91 15.56 2.14
CA GLY A 97 -2.01 15.61 3.10
C GLY A 97 -2.28 14.36 3.94
N LEU A 98 -1.61 13.22 3.72
CA LEU A 98 -1.78 12.06 4.62
C LEU A 98 -0.76 12.01 5.76
N GLU A 99 0.32 12.79 5.69
CA GLU A 99 1.21 13.08 6.83
C GLU A 99 0.63 14.13 7.80
N GLN A 100 -0.62 14.56 7.62
CA GLN A 100 -1.37 15.37 8.60
C GLN A 100 -2.46 14.57 9.34
N GLY A 101 -2.62 13.28 9.08
CA GLY A 101 -3.54 12.41 9.84
C GLY A 101 -3.04 12.02 11.25
N ARG A 102 -1.92 12.60 11.69
CA ARG A 102 -1.44 12.53 13.08
C ARG A 102 -1.12 13.95 13.59
N LEU A 103 -2.09 14.86 13.51
CA LEU A 103 -2.21 16.02 14.40
C LEU A 103 -3.62 16.63 14.24
N GLN A 104 -4.42 16.46 15.31
CA GLN A 104 -5.76 17.01 15.60
C GLN A 104 -6.95 16.50 14.77
#